data_AF-A0AAD3CFK4-F1
#
_entry.id   AF-A0AAD3CFK4-F1
#
_cell.length_a   1.000
_cell.length_b   1.000
_cell.length_c   1.000
_cell.angle_alpha   90.00
_cell.angle_beta   90.00
_cell.angle_gamma   90.00
#
_symmetry.space_group_name_H-M   'P 1'
#
loop_
_entity.id
_entity.type
_entity.pdbx_description
1 polymer ?
#
loop_
_entity_poly.entity_id
_entity_poly.type
_entity_poly.pdbx_seq_one_letter_code
_entity_poly.pdbx_strand_id
1 'polypeptide(L)'
;MKGISFRIGLCSLIAVIASANEVNHRTSYLRNLKKGGGGGSGGGNSLPDCTAGQLSKSCGAHKNQAVCGTCNLVCNGDYCVEPVVTSSPTASPTNAITEAPTASPITNAPTSTSSPTVCSTDSYCGNDVATTYGPLICDSSNIVYKRLMNFTYVHDGQEYEMINLYGPEDPSQAAALVIAAPHGGSLKPNFMVNRTEDDSNYCPNGCRILKDSYTREIATKIKDRVIANYCKAPYLIVNELHREKMDANRARDEATFNDPVGIEAWTKFHEFINYAQGLVQDQFGTITNDVGKVGSRGLFFDVHGYAGYDWHVDGGKFIQWGYRLSKDSLDTDPITGHCPIDEDLTDSSTRGSLTHARKLPNESLECLVRGPKSLGQRFNEQLPITSDSLCGAGLPSFDHRDPKAIAKDTTYCTNDSDDNCHYYSGGYDVEVHERMDWENILGNHMNAAQAEFPRCVRFATSTVHDEVANKISISLCSFMHDLFGPSANTC
;
A
#
# COMPACT_ATOMS: atom_id res chain seq x y z
N MET A 1 58.15 -13.40 -55.95
CA MET A 1 56.87 -13.36 -56.70
C MET A 1 55.77 -13.24 -55.65
N LYS A 2 55.25 -12.02 -55.44
CA LYS A 2 53.84 -11.60 -55.72
C LYS A 2 52.85 -12.54 -55.03
N GLY A 3 52.18 -12.18 -53.93
CA GLY A 3 51.28 -11.03 -53.72
C GLY A 3 49.96 -11.62 -53.18
N ILE A 4 49.07 -11.00 -52.41
CA ILE A 4 48.62 -9.61 -52.26
C ILE A 4 47.92 -9.48 -50.90
N SER A 5 48.07 -8.30 -50.30
CA SER A 5 47.43 -7.79 -49.08
C SER A 5 46.02 -7.25 -49.38
N PHE A 6 45.10 -7.23 -48.40
CA PHE A 6 44.09 -6.17 -48.30
C PHE A 6 43.80 -5.81 -46.83
N ARG A 7 44.26 -4.61 -46.44
CA ARG A 7 43.70 -3.75 -45.39
C ARG A 7 43.10 -2.53 -46.09
N ILE A 8 41.85 -2.20 -45.80
CA ILE A 8 41.19 -0.88 -45.91
C ILE A 8 40.13 -0.89 -44.80
N GLY A 9 39.90 0.09 -43.92
CA GLY A 9 40.28 1.49 -43.90
C GLY A 9 39.06 2.41 -43.98
N LEU A 10 38.52 2.79 -42.81
CA LEU A 10 37.83 4.05 -42.45
C LEU A 10 36.53 4.53 -43.14
N CYS A 11 35.72 5.19 -42.30
CA CYS A 11 34.73 6.25 -42.56
C CYS A 11 33.38 5.90 -43.17
N SER A 12 32.32 6.04 -42.35
CA SER A 12 31.23 6.98 -42.64
C SER A 12 30.48 7.34 -41.36
N LEU A 13 30.69 8.58 -40.94
CA LEU A 13 29.90 9.36 -40.00
C LEU A 13 28.55 9.66 -40.66
N ILE A 14 27.44 9.21 -40.09
CA ILE A 14 26.11 9.75 -40.43
C ILE A 14 25.55 10.39 -39.17
N ALA A 15 25.54 11.72 -39.20
CA ALA A 15 24.77 12.56 -38.31
C ALA A 15 23.28 12.34 -38.60
N VAL A 16 22.50 12.03 -37.56
CA VAL A 16 21.05 12.22 -37.58
C VAL A 16 20.75 13.42 -36.73
N ILE A 17 20.24 14.45 -37.41
CA ILE A 17 19.69 15.68 -36.86
C ILE A 17 18.41 15.30 -36.10
N ALA A 18 18.38 15.48 -34.79
CA ALA A 18 17.14 15.57 -34.03
C ALA A 18 16.86 17.05 -33.79
N SER A 19 15.93 17.58 -34.59
CA SER A 19 15.35 18.91 -34.42
C SER A 19 14.51 18.96 -33.15
N ALA A 20 14.64 20.08 -32.45
CA ALA A 20 13.75 20.54 -31.40
C ALA A 20 12.27 20.45 -31.81
N ASN A 21 11.42 20.08 -30.85
CA ASN A 21 10.13 20.74 -30.66
C ASN A 21 9.72 20.62 -29.20
N GLU A 22 9.91 21.73 -28.49
CA GLU A 22 9.14 22.08 -27.31
C GLU A 22 7.65 22.14 -27.68
N VAL A 23 6.78 21.54 -26.88
CA VAL A 23 5.43 22.07 -26.68
C VAL A 23 5.11 22.06 -25.19
N ASN A 24 5.12 23.27 -24.65
CA ASN A 24 4.57 23.70 -23.37
C ASN A 24 3.15 23.16 -23.14
N HIS A 25 2.85 22.76 -21.91
CA HIS A 25 1.61 23.20 -21.27
C HIS A 25 1.86 23.57 -19.81
N ARG A 26 1.89 24.89 -19.58
CA ARG A 26 1.70 25.53 -18.27
C ARG A 26 0.25 25.36 -17.83
N THR A 27 0.04 25.17 -16.53
CA THR A 27 -1.08 25.83 -15.85
C THR A 27 -0.66 26.26 -14.45
N SER A 28 -0.73 27.58 -14.29
CA SER A 28 -0.48 28.39 -13.10
C SER A 28 -1.67 28.37 -12.14
N TYR A 29 -1.43 28.28 -10.84
CA TYR A 29 -2.29 28.92 -9.84
C TYR A 29 -1.44 29.54 -8.72
N LEU A 30 -1.50 30.87 -8.63
CA LEU A 30 -0.88 31.68 -7.60
C LEU A 30 -1.86 31.90 -6.44
N ARG A 31 -1.29 31.85 -5.23
CA ARG A 31 -1.85 32.16 -3.91
C ARG A 31 -2.58 33.51 -3.83
N ASN A 32 -3.53 33.59 -2.90
CA ASN A 32 -3.75 34.79 -2.10
C ASN A 32 -3.88 34.42 -0.61
N LEU A 33 -2.86 34.83 0.15
CA LEU A 33 -2.83 34.86 1.61
C LEU A 33 -3.52 36.13 2.11
N LYS A 34 -4.42 36.02 3.10
CA LYS A 34 -4.73 37.11 4.02
C LYS A 34 -4.63 36.62 5.47
N LYS A 35 -3.69 37.24 6.19
CA LYS A 35 -3.56 37.19 7.65
C LYS A 35 -4.70 37.96 8.32
N GLY A 36 -5.21 37.43 9.43
CA GLY A 36 -5.98 38.16 10.43
C GLY A 36 -6.03 37.32 11.71
N GLY A 37 -5.43 37.83 12.78
CA GLY A 37 -5.33 37.14 14.07
C GLY A 37 -6.41 37.54 15.07
N GLY A 38 -6.41 36.86 16.24
CA GLY A 38 -6.91 37.41 17.50
C GLY A 38 -7.85 36.50 18.30
N GLY A 39 -7.31 35.84 19.33
CA GLY A 39 -7.81 35.86 20.71
C GLY A 39 -8.97 34.94 21.15
N GLY A 40 -8.82 34.32 22.32
CA GLY A 40 -9.95 33.96 23.20
C GLY A 40 -9.89 32.58 23.85
N SER A 41 -9.77 32.55 25.17
CA SER A 41 -9.65 31.39 26.07
C SER A 41 -10.98 30.65 26.35
N GLY A 42 -10.89 29.38 26.74
CA GLY A 42 -11.93 28.68 27.51
C GLY A 42 -11.51 27.27 27.93
N GLY A 43 -11.30 27.05 29.23
CA GLY A 43 -10.86 25.76 29.79
C GLY A 43 -12.00 24.77 30.03
N GLY A 44 -11.69 23.49 29.88
CA GLY A 44 -12.49 22.35 30.32
C GLY A 44 -11.54 21.17 30.63
N ASN A 45 -11.69 20.56 31.80
CA ASN A 45 -10.82 19.48 32.30
C ASN A 45 -10.90 18.24 31.41
N SER A 46 -9.91 18.04 30.55
CA SER A 46 -9.54 16.75 29.98
C SER A 46 -8.21 16.30 30.58
N LEU A 47 -8.09 15.00 30.87
CA LEU A 47 -6.82 14.38 31.24
C LEU A 47 -5.81 14.64 30.12
N PRO A 48 -4.62 15.18 30.40
CA PRO A 48 -3.67 15.52 29.35
C PRO A 48 -3.10 14.25 28.72
N ASP A 49 -3.15 14.17 27.40
CA ASP A 49 -2.55 13.12 26.58
C ASP A 49 -1.02 13.24 26.64
N CYS A 50 -0.33 12.19 27.10
CA CYS A 50 1.09 12.23 27.42
C CYS A 50 1.90 11.96 26.13
N THR A 51 2.40 13.02 25.50
CA THR A 51 3.29 12.92 24.32
C THR A 51 4.63 12.24 24.64
N ALA A 52 5.23 11.56 23.64
CA ALA A 52 6.46 10.77 23.75
C ALA A 52 7.68 11.52 24.36
N GLY A 53 7.67 12.85 24.39
CA GLY A 53 8.73 13.67 25.01
C GLY A 53 8.73 13.69 26.54
N GLN A 54 7.70 13.17 27.22
CA GLN A 54 7.64 13.17 28.70
C GLN A 54 8.17 11.88 29.36
N LEU A 55 8.26 10.77 28.61
CA LEU A 55 8.80 9.49 29.08
C LEU A 55 10.34 9.49 29.29
N SER A 56 11.02 10.57 28.91
CA SER A 56 12.48 10.72 29.03
C SER A 56 12.94 11.74 30.09
N LYS A 57 12.03 12.32 30.88
CA LYS A 57 12.41 13.26 31.94
C LYS A 57 13.00 12.52 33.15
N SER A 58 14.11 13.04 33.69
CA SER A 58 14.75 12.50 34.90
C SER A 58 13.89 12.76 36.13
N CYS A 59 13.81 11.82 37.08
CA CYS A 59 13.10 11.98 38.36
C CYS A 59 13.60 13.15 39.25
N GLY A 60 14.69 13.83 38.88
CA GLY A 60 15.17 15.07 39.50
C GLY A 60 15.35 14.97 41.02
N ALA A 61 15.06 16.06 41.74
CA ALA A 61 15.16 16.13 43.22
C ALA A 61 14.06 15.33 43.96
N HIS A 62 13.20 14.59 43.25
CA HIS A 62 12.00 13.94 43.79
C HIS A 62 12.14 12.42 43.93
N LYS A 63 13.35 11.89 44.11
CA LYS A 63 13.62 10.43 44.21
C LYS A 63 12.83 9.69 45.31
N ASN A 64 12.18 10.39 46.24
CA ASN A 64 11.37 9.82 47.31
C ASN A 64 9.86 10.11 47.20
N GLN A 65 9.37 10.66 46.08
CA GLN A 65 7.93 10.79 45.81
C GLN A 65 7.49 9.77 44.75
N ALA A 66 6.36 9.10 45.01
CA ALA A 66 5.85 8.00 44.19
C ALA A 66 5.36 8.42 42.79
N VAL A 67 5.32 9.72 42.48
CA VAL A 67 4.73 10.24 41.24
C VAL A 67 5.67 11.25 40.58
N CYS A 68 5.97 11.02 39.30
CA CYS A 68 6.78 11.89 38.46
C CYS A 68 5.88 12.65 37.47
N GLY A 69 5.84 13.99 37.57
CA GLY A 69 5.07 14.85 36.69
C GLY A 69 3.55 14.72 36.85
N THR A 70 2.79 15.13 35.82
CA THR A 70 1.32 15.24 35.85
C THR A 70 0.58 14.02 35.26
N CYS A 71 1.30 12.95 34.90
CA CYS A 71 0.79 11.79 34.16
C CYS A 71 0.71 10.47 34.98
N ASN A 72 0.62 10.52 36.33
CA ASN A 72 0.56 9.31 37.19
C ASN A 72 1.71 8.28 36.95
N LEU A 73 2.85 8.71 36.40
CA LEU A 73 4.03 7.88 36.17
C LEU A 73 4.76 7.62 37.49
N VAL A 74 5.34 6.43 37.63
CA VAL A 74 6.13 6.04 38.81
C VAL A 74 7.63 6.08 38.48
N CYS A 75 8.46 6.47 39.44
CA CYS A 75 9.92 6.43 39.25
C CYS A 75 10.42 4.98 39.32
N ASN A 76 11.12 4.54 38.28
CA ASN A 76 11.91 3.31 38.27
C ASN A 76 13.37 3.68 38.01
N GLY A 77 14.15 3.78 39.09
CA GLY A 77 15.50 4.35 39.04
C GLY A 77 15.47 5.86 38.79
N ASP A 78 16.22 6.33 37.79
CA ASP A 78 16.31 7.76 37.43
C ASP A 78 15.24 8.21 36.43
N TYR A 79 14.38 7.30 35.95
CA TYR A 79 13.42 7.53 34.86
C TYR A 79 11.97 7.25 35.27
N CYS A 80 11.04 7.93 34.61
CA CYS A 80 9.60 7.82 34.87
C CYS A 80 8.97 6.80 33.92
N VAL A 81 8.27 5.79 34.46
CA VAL A 81 7.68 4.68 33.70
C VAL A 81 6.21 4.46 34.07
N GLU A 82 5.45 3.81 33.18
CA GLU A 82 4.05 3.45 33.45
C GLU A 82 3.95 2.26 34.44
N PRO A 83 2.92 2.25 35.32
CA PRO A 83 2.71 1.15 36.26
C PRO A 83 2.16 -0.10 35.56
N VAL A 84 2.78 -1.26 35.81
CA VAL A 84 2.37 -2.55 35.24
C VAL A 84 1.09 -3.06 35.94
N VAL A 85 0.02 -3.29 35.17
CA VAL A 85 -1.23 -3.89 35.68
C VAL A 85 -1.27 -5.38 35.34
N THR A 86 -1.35 -6.24 36.35
CA THR A 86 -1.56 -7.69 36.17
C THR A 86 -3.05 -8.04 36.27
N SER A 87 -3.62 -8.74 35.29
CA SER A 87 -4.99 -9.28 35.36
C SER A 87 -5.04 -10.79 35.07
N SER A 88 -5.95 -11.48 35.76
CA SER A 88 -6.25 -12.92 35.66
C SER A 88 -7.59 -13.16 34.94
N PRO A 89 -7.87 -14.37 34.39
CA PRO A 89 -8.98 -14.57 33.45
C PRO A 89 -10.24 -15.17 34.10
N THR A 90 -11.43 -14.79 33.60
CA THR A 90 -12.69 -15.49 33.87
C THR A 90 -13.58 -15.64 32.62
N ALA A 91 -13.80 -16.92 32.28
CA ALA A 91 -14.94 -17.64 31.68
C ALA A 91 -15.98 -16.98 30.72
N SER A 92 -16.24 -17.71 29.62
CA SER A 92 -17.36 -17.62 28.65
C SER A 92 -18.75 -17.88 29.24
N PRO A 93 -19.80 -17.61 28.43
CA PRO A 93 -20.67 -18.73 28.03
C PRO A 93 -21.17 -18.72 26.56
N THR A 94 -21.68 -19.89 26.18
CA THR A 94 -22.20 -20.41 24.90
C THR A 94 -23.72 -20.22 24.68
N ASN A 95 -24.16 -20.14 23.42
CA ASN A 95 -25.19 -20.98 22.73
C ASN A 95 -26.21 -20.28 21.77
N ALA A 96 -26.20 -20.77 20.52
CA ALA A 96 -27.30 -21.32 19.69
C ALA A 96 -28.44 -20.48 19.03
N ILE A 97 -28.38 -20.43 17.68
CA ILE A 97 -29.34 -20.90 16.61
C ILE A 97 -30.84 -20.50 16.66
N THR A 98 -31.37 -19.96 15.52
CA THR A 98 -32.53 -20.43 14.69
C THR A 98 -32.82 -19.44 13.54
N GLU A 99 -32.67 -19.84 12.27
CA GLU A 99 -33.70 -20.17 11.24
C GLU A 99 -34.11 -19.03 10.28
N ALA A 100 -34.10 -19.39 8.98
CA ALA A 100 -34.49 -18.61 7.81
C ALA A 100 -35.95 -18.89 7.39
N PRO A 101 -36.50 -18.11 6.44
CA PRO A 101 -37.34 -18.75 5.42
C PRO A 101 -37.08 -18.26 3.98
N THR A 102 -37.26 -19.22 3.08
CA THR A 102 -37.25 -19.18 1.61
C THR A 102 -38.54 -18.64 0.99
N ALA A 103 -38.45 -17.90 -0.14
CA ALA A 103 -39.43 -17.94 -1.23
C ALA A 103 -38.89 -17.31 -2.54
N SER A 104 -39.14 -17.96 -3.69
CA SER A 104 -38.93 -17.47 -5.06
C SER A 104 -40.29 -17.36 -5.80
N PRO A 105 -40.35 -17.01 -7.11
CA PRO A 105 -40.35 -15.65 -7.65
C PRO A 105 -41.67 -15.33 -8.42
N ILE A 106 -41.97 -14.05 -8.67
CA ILE A 106 -43.04 -13.64 -9.58
C ILE A 106 -42.51 -12.60 -10.57
N THR A 107 -42.73 -12.91 -11.85
CA THR A 107 -42.50 -12.09 -13.04
C THR A 107 -43.44 -10.90 -13.12
N ASN A 108 -42.95 -9.72 -13.51
CA ASN A 108 -43.59 -8.81 -14.48
C ASN A 108 -42.69 -7.61 -14.77
N ALA A 109 -42.42 -7.36 -16.05
CA ALA A 109 -41.81 -6.13 -16.54
C ALA A 109 -42.85 -4.99 -16.59
N PRO A 110 -42.42 -3.74 -16.33
CA PRO A 110 -42.82 -2.66 -17.22
C PRO A 110 -41.68 -1.68 -17.56
N THR A 111 -41.89 -1.00 -18.67
CA THR A 111 -41.05 -0.01 -19.35
C THR A 111 -41.00 1.37 -18.68
N SER A 112 -39.86 2.04 -18.90
CA SER A 112 -39.60 3.49 -18.99
C SER A 112 -39.79 4.38 -17.75
N THR A 113 -38.66 4.82 -17.19
CA THR A 113 -38.12 6.21 -17.21
C THR A 113 -36.80 6.14 -16.45
N SER A 114 -35.65 6.29 -17.12
CA SER A 114 -34.34 6.19 -16.46
C SER A 114 -34.11 7.40 -15.56
N SER A 115 -34.50 7.27 -14.29
CA SER A 115 -33.83 7.98 -13.21
C SER A 115 -32.34 7.65 -13.26
N PRO A 116 -31.43 8.58 -12.88
CA PRO A 116 -30.01 8.28 -12.83
C PRO A 116 -29.83 7.00 -12.00
N THR A 117 -29.22 5.98 -12.61
CA THR A 117 -29.03 4.67 -12.00
C THR A 117 -28.30 4.90 -10.69
N VAL A 118 -28.96 4.63 -9.57
CA VAL A 118 -28.30 4.71 -8.26
C VAL A 118 -27.14 3.73 -8.31
N CYS A 119 -25.94 4.21 -7.96
CA CYS A 119 -24.74 3.41 -7.86
C CYS A 119 -24.87 2.41 -6.69
N SER A 120 -25.70 1.38 -6.90
CA SER A 120 -25.91 0.30 -5.94
C SER A 120 -25.13 -0.90 -6.41
N THR A 121 -24.20 -1.37 -5.58
CA THR A 121 -23.52 -2.67 -5.76
C THR A 121 -24.49 -3.79 -6.03
N ASP A 122 -25.72 -3.73 -5.51
CA ASP A 122 -26.72 -4.78 -5.72
C ASP A 122 -27.03 -4.93 -7.22
N SER A 123 -26.84 -3.86 -8.00
CA SER A 123 -27.03 -3.86 -9.45
C SER A 123 -25.86 -4.48 -10.23
N TYR A 124 -24.64 -4.55 -9.65
CA TYR A 124 -23.42 -4.98 -10.37
C TYR A 124 -22.73 -6.19 -9.74
N CYS A 125 -22.71 -6.26 -8.41
CA CYS A 125 -22.05 -7.26 -7.57
C CYS A 125 -23.03 -7.94 -6.60
N GLY A 126 -24.34 -7.76 -6.75
CA GLY A 126 -25.34 -8.21 -5.77
C GLY A 126 -25.40 -9.72 -5.54
N ASN A 127 -24.84 -10.51 -6.45
CA ASN A 127 -24.70 -11.97 -6.31
C ASN A 127 -23.29 -12.40 -5.87
N ASP A 128 -22.35 -11.46 -5.73
CA ASP A 128 -21.00 -11.77 -5.32
C ASP A 128 -20.93 -12.00 -3.82
N VAL A 129 -20.39 -13.14 -3.45
CA VAL A 129 -20.04 -13.47 -2.07
C VAL A 129 -18.52 -13.62 -2.03
N ALA A 130 -17.86 -12.88 -1.15
CA ALA A 130 -16.45 -13.08 -0.90
C ALA A 130 -16.24 -14.44 -0.23
N THR A 131 -15.39 -15.28 -0.82
CA THR A 131 -14.98 -16.52 -0.15
C THR A 131 -13.79 -16.21 0.74
N THR A 132 -13.89 -16.52 2.02
CA THR A 132 -12.75 -16.44 2.94
C THR A 132 -12.04 -17.79 2.99
N TYR A 133 -10.77 -17.81 2.61
CA TYR A 133 -9.89 -18.96 2.70
C TYR A 133 -9.01 -18.80 3.94
N GLY A 134 -9.48 -19.34 5.07
CA GLY A 134 -8.78 -19.24 6.35
C GLY A 134 -7.44 -20.00 6.37
N PRO A 135 -6.68 -19.87 7.48
CA PRO A 135 -5.41 -20.56 7.65
C PRO A 135 -5.53 -22.08 7.46
N LEU A 136 -4.57 -22.66 6.75
CA LEU A 136 -4.41 -24.08 6.55
C LEU A 136 -3.74 -24.74 7.75
N ILE A 137 -4.07 -26.01 7.99
CA ILE A 137 -3.29 -26.87 8.89
C ILE A 137 -2.16 -27.46 8.05
N CYS A 138 -0.98 -26.86 8.12
CA CYS A 138 0.18 -27.29 7.36
C CYS A 138 1.48 -27.07 8.16
N ASP A 139 2.54 -27.79 7.76
CA ASP A 139 3.86 -27.69 8.39
C ASP A 139 4.76 -26.75 7.59
N SER A 140 5.03 -25.57 8.13
CA SER A 140 5.93 -24.56 7.55
C SER A 140 7.39 -24.72 8.00
N SER A 141 7.71 -25.70 8.86
CA SER A 141 9.07 -25.86 9.41
C SER A 141 10.14 -26.19 8.37
N ASN A 142 9.73 -26.75 7.23
CA ASN A 142 10.63 -27.08 6.12
C ASN A 142 10.82 -25.92 5.13
N ILE A 143 10.22 -24.75 5.37
CA ILE A 143 10.41 -23.58 4.52
C ILE A 143 11.70 -22.87 4.94
N VAL A 144 12.72 -22.98 4.10
CA VAL A 144 13.97 -22.24 4.29
C VAL A 144 13.81 -20.86 3.66
N TYR A 145 13.42 -19.88 4.49
CA TYR A 145 13.28 -18.49 4.07
C TYR A 145 14.58 -17.73 4.29
N LYS A 146 15.14 -17.11 3.24
CA LYS A 146 16.44 -16.44 3.30
C LYS A 146 16.50 -15.19 2.44
N ARG A 147 17.57 -14.41 2.63
CA ARG A 147 17.93 -13.33 1.70
C ARG A 147 18.47 -13.94 0.42
N LEU A 148 17.79 -13.70 -0.69
CA LEU A 148 18.17 -14.22 -2.01
C LEU A 148 19.16 -13.29 -2.70
N MET A 149 18.94 -11.99 -2.59
CA MET A 149 19.80 -10.95 -3.14
C MET A 149 19.83 -9.73 -2.22
N ASN A 150 20.93 -8.98 -2.27
CA ASN A 150 21.01 -7.67 -1.68
C ASN A 150 21.86 -6.73 -2.55
N PHE A 151 21.63 -5.44 -2.36
CA PHE A 151 22.51 -4.39 -2.86
C PHE A 151 23.18 -3.74 -1.66
N THR A 152 24.51 -3.84 -1.61
CA THR A 152 25.35 -3.19 -0.62
C THR A 152 26.24 -2.17 -1.29
N TYR A 153 26.56 -1.10 -0.56
CA TYR A 153 27.48 -0.07 -1.00
C TYR A 153 28.61 0.09 0.02
N VAL A 154 29.86 0.16 -0.44
CA VAL A 154 31.02 0.34 0.43
C VAL A 154 31.51 1.78 0.34
N HIS A 155 31.51 2.48 1.49
CA HIS A 155 32.06 3.83 1.61
C HIS A 155 33.00 3.89 2.80
N ASP A 156 34.24 4.37 2.60
CA ASP A 156 35.28 4.45 3.63
C ASP A 156 35.50 3.13 4.40
N GLY A 157 35.41 1.99 3.70
CA GLY A 157 35.57 0.66 4.29
C GLY A 157 34.40 0.19 5.16
N GLN A 158 33.30 0.94 5.22
CA GLN A 158 32.04 0.52 5.84
C GLN A 158 31.06 0.04 4.76
N GLU A 159 30.40 -1.09 5.01
CA GLU A 159 29.39 -1.65 4.12
C GLU A 159 27.99 -1.21 4.57
N TYR A 160 27.18 -0.75 3.61
CA TYR A 160 25.83 -0.28 3.81
C TYR A 160 24.88 -1.19 3.03
N GLU A 161 24.08 -1.98 3.72
CA GLU A 161 23.02 -2.79 3.10
C GLU A 161 21.81 -1.90 2.80
N MET A 162 21.50 -1.70 1.52
CA MET A 162 20.53 -0.71 1.07
C MET A 162 19.22 -1.33 0.61
N ILE A 163 19.29 -2.34 -0.26
CA ILE A 163 18.11 -3.00 -0.83
C ILE A 163 18.23 -4.50 -0.60
N ASN A 164 17.15 -5.14 -0.18
CA ASN A 164 17.11 -6.57 0.10
C ASN A 164 15.95 -7.26 -0.62
N LEU A 165 16.21 -8.44 -1.18
CA LEU A 165 15.20 -9.39 -1.61
C LEU A 165 15.27 -10.64 -0.75
N TYR A 166 14.14 -11.00 -0.14
CA TYR A 166 13.95 -12.24 0.59
C TYR A 166 12.95 -13.16 -0.11
N GLY A 167 13.08 -14.46 0.09
CA GLY A 167 12.20 -15.46 -0.48
C GLY A 167 12.53 -16.88 0.01
N PRO A 168 11.73 -17.88 -0.39
CA PRO A 168 12.06 -19.27 -0.14
C PRO A 168 13.30 -19.68 -0.94
N GLU A 169 14.11 -20.58 -0.37
CA GLU A 169 15.21 -21.21 -1.09
C GLU A 169 14.73 -22.12 -2.22
N ASP A 170 13.64 -22.86 -2.00
CA ASP A 170 12.96 -23.65 -3.01
C ASP A 170 11.77 -22.87 -3.59
N PRO A 171 11.80 -22.45 -4.88
CA PRO A 171 10.70 -21.74 -5.52
C PRO A 171 9.36 -22.51 -5.51
N SER A 172 9.36 -23.84 -5.35
CA SER A 172 8.13 -24.63 -5.25
C SER A 172 7.31 -24.31 -3.98
N GLN A 173 7.97 -23.75 -2.96
CA GLN A 173 7.38 -23.29 -1.72
C GLN A 173 6.91 -21.83 -1.78
N ALA A 174 7.08 -21.14 -2.92
CA ALA A 174 6.63 -19.76 -3.07
C ALA A 174 5.10 -19.64 -3.01
N ALA A 175 4.61 -18.52 -2.49
CA ALA A 175 3.25 -18.03 -2.72
C ALA A 175 3.23 -17.22 -4.02
N ALA A 176 2.05 -17.06 -4.64
CA ALA A 176 1.87 -16.21 -5.81
C ALA A 176 1.86 -14.70 -5.48
N LEU A 177 2.73 -14.28 -4.56
CA LEU A 177 2.71 -12.98 -3.91
C LEU A 177 4.12 -12.37 -3.81
N VAL A 178 4.24 -11.14 -4.27
CA VAL A 178 5.41 -10.28 -4.10
C VAL A 178 5.01 -9.12 -3.20
N ILE A 179 5.77 -8.86 -2.13
CA ILE A 179 5.53 -7.77 -1.19
C ILE A 179 6.67 -6.77 -1.28
N ALA A 180 6.38 -5.48 -1.29
CA ALA A 180 7.38 -4.42 -1.21
C ALA A 180 7.17 -3.51 0.02
N ALA A 181 8.27 -3.09 0.64
CA ALA A 181 8.31 -2.08 1.69
C ALA A 181 9.28 -0.95 1.27
N PRO A 182 8.83 0.01 0.45
CA PRO A 182 9.69 1.02 -0.15
C PRO A 182 10.13 2.12 0.82
N HIS A 183 9.34 2.44 1.86
CA HIS A 183 9.57 3.64 2.70
C HIS A 183 9.70 3.37 4.20
N GLY A 184 9.79 2.10 4.63
CA GLY A 184 9.96 1.74 6.04
C GLY A 184 11.40 1.85 6.55
N GLY A 185 12.38 2.00 5.63
CA GLY A 185 13.80 2.10 5.92
C GLY A 185 14.19 3.28 6.82
N SER A 186 15.31 3.12 7.54
CA SER A 186 15.84 4.16 8.45
C SER A 186 17.31 4.50 8.16
N LEU A 187 17.95 3.87 7.19
CA LEU A 187 19.33 4.12 6.82
C LEU A 187 19.47 5.51 6.18
N LYS A 188 20.37 6.34 6.72
CA LYS A 188 20.66 7.69 6.22
C LYS A 188 22.17 7.87 6.01
N PRO A 189 22.77 7.27 4.96
CA PRO A 189 24.20 7.40 4.74
C PRO A 189 24.56 8.86 4.47
N ASN A 190 25.59 9.38 5.13
CA ASN A 190 25.94 10.81 5.06
C ASN A 190 26.52 11.22 3.70
N PHE A 191 27.03 10.27 2.90
CA PHE A 191 27.61 10.49 1.58
C PHE A 191 26.58 10.61 0.46
N MET A 192 25.30 10.28 0.71
CA MET A 192 24.21 10.47 -0.23
C MET A 192 23.55 11.84 -0.03
N VAL A 193 23.08 12.46 -1.11
CA VAL A 193 22.27 13.68 -1.07
C VAL A 193 20.96 13.44 -0.29
N ASN A 194 20.51 14.45 0.45
CA ASN A 194 19.17 14.48 1.04
C ASN A 194 18.21 15.14 0.06
N ARG A 195 17.06 14.50 -0.17
CA ARG A 195 15.88 15.13 -0.77
C ARG A 195 15.33 16.18 0.19
N THR A 196 14.79 17.27 -0.36
CA THR A 196 14.16 18.35 0.41
C THR A 196 12.71 18.56 -0.02
N GLU A 197 11.87 19.06 0.87
CA GLU A 197 10.45 19.27 0.58
C GLU A 197 10.20 20.38 -0.45
N ASP A 198 11.11 21.35 -0.58
CA ASP A 198 10.95 22.59 -1.33
C ASP A 198 11.81 22.68 -2.60
N ASP A 199 12.30 21.55 -3.12
CA ASP A 199 13.08 21.55 -4.36
C ASP A 199 12.22 21.78 -5.60
N SER A 200 12.35 22.94 -6.23
CA SER A 200 11.56 23.31 -7.41
C SER A 200 11.96 22.57 -8.69
N ASN A 201 13.15 21.97 -8.74
CA ASN A 201 13.65 21.27 -9.93
C ASN A 201 13.11 19.85 -9.99
N TYR A 202 13.12 19.15 -8.84
CA TYR A 202 12.72 17.75 -8.73
C TYR A 202 11.30 17.57 -8.20
N CYS A 203 10.83 18.45 -7.31
CA CYS A 203 9.53 18.37 -6.66
C CYS A 203 8.81 19.74 -6.65
N PRO A 204 8.38 20.28 -7.80
CA PRO A 204 7.72 21.59 -7.87
C PRO A 204 6.42 21.69 -7.05
N ASN A 205 5.80 20.55 -6.73
CA ASN A 205 4.60 20.45 -5.89
C ASN A 205 4.88 19.97 -4.45
N GLY A 206 6.17 19.92 -4.09
CA GLY A 206 6.69 19.54 -2.79
C GLY A 206 6.94 18.03 -2.61
N CYS A 207 8.14 17.66 -2.14
CA CYS A 207 8.45 16.26 -1.87
C CYS A 207 7.83 15.78 -0.56
N ARG A 208 7.57 14.48 -0.45
CA ARG A 208 7.41 13.79 0.83
C ARG A 208 8.75 13.17 1.21
N ILE A 209 9.30 13.56 2.35
CA ILE A 209 10.63 13.11 2.82
C ILE A 209 10.59 12.25 4.08
N LEU A 210 9.46 12.29 4.81
CA LEU A 210 9.28 11.49 6.02
C LEU A 210 9.09 10.02 5.64
N LYS A 211 9.69 9.12 6.44
CA LYS A 211 9.50 7.69 6.28
C LYS A 211 8.09 7.25 6.64
N ASP A 212 7.69 6.14 6.04
CA ASP A 212 6.44 5.47 6.34
C ASP A 212 6.70 4.57 7.56
N SER A 213 6.68 5.18 8.75
CA SER A 213 7.12 4.50 9.97
C SER A 213 6.37 3.19 10.21
N TYR A 214 7.12 2.15 10.57
CA TYR A 214 6.67 0.78 10.86
C TYR A 214 6.19 -0.07 9.67
N THR A 215 6.21 0.44 8.43
CA THR A 215 5.73 -0.34 7.27
C THR A 215 6.67 -1.50 6.91
N ARG A 216 7.98 -1.37 7.12
CA ARG A 216 8.94 -2.49 6.96
C ARG A 216 8.61 -3.64 7.91
N GLU A 217 8.34 -3.31 9.18
CA GLU A 217 7.99 -4.27 10.22
C GLU A 217 6.64 -4.93 9.93
N ILE A 218 5.64 -4.15 9.50
CA ILE A 218 4.32 -4.66 9.10
C ILE A 218 4.45 -5.58 7.87
N ALA A 219 5.18 -5.19 6.83
CA ALA A 219 5.43 -6.03 5.65
C ALA A 219 6.11 -7.35 6.02
N THR A 220 7.09 -7.31 6.93
CA THR A 220 7.74 -8.51 7.46
C THR A 220 6.74 -9.41 8.18
N LYS A 221 5.88 -8.84 9.03
CA LYS A 221 4.84 -9.63 9.73
C LYS A 221 3.81 -10.21 8.76
N ILE A 222 3.43 -9.49 7.70
CA ILE A 222 2.54 -10.01 6.65
C ILE A 222 3.18 -11.24 6.00
N LYS A 223 4.46 -11.16 5.62
CA LYS A 223 5.20 -12.32 5.12
C LYS A 223 5.20 -13.48 6.11
N ASP A 224 5.46 -13.22 7.40
CA ASP A 224 5.47 -14.28 8.43
C ASP A 224 4.10 -14.94 8.56
N ARG A 225 3.04 -14.14 8.48
CA ARG A 225 1.66 -14.61 8.57
C ARG A 225 1.22 -15.39 7.33
N VAL A 226 1.69 -15.03 6.14
CA VAL A 226 1.46 -15.87 4.94
C VAL A 226 2.14 -17.24 5.12
N ILE A 227 3.39 -17.28 5.58
CA ILE A 227 4.11 -18.54 5.84
C ILE A 227 3.39 -19.38 6.91
N ALA A 228 2.99 -18.76 8.01
CA ALA A 228 2.32 -19.45 9.12
C ALA A 228 0.93 -19.96 8.75
N ASN A 229 0.18 -19.20 7.96
CA ASN A 229 -1.21 -19.53 7.63
C ASN A 229 -1.33 -20.45 6.41
N TYR A 230 -0.37 -20.44 5.48
CA TYR A 230 -0.52 -21.13 4.19
C TYR A 230 0.64 -22.06 3.83
N CYS A 231 1.72 -22.09 4.62
CA CYS A 231 2.93 -22.86 4.33
C CYS A 231 3.46 -22.63 2.91
N LYS A 232 3.29 -21.39 2.46
CA LYS A 232 3.86 -20.82 1.25
C LYS A 232 4.53 -19.51 1.62
N ALA A 233 5.59 -19.17 0.90
CA ALA A 233 6.43 -18.03 1.22
C ALA A 233 6.34 -16.94 0.15
N PRO A 234 5.91 -15.71 0.47
CA PRO A 234 5.96 -14.61 -0.49
C PRO A 234 7.40 -14.12 -0.67
N TYR A 235 7.69 -13.53 -1.83
CA TYR A 235 8.90 -12.74 -2.00
C TYR A 235 8.73 -11.38 -1.31
N LEU A 236 9.76 -10.90 -0.62
CA LEU A 236 9.73 -9.62 0.09
C LEU A 236 10.91 -8.74 -0.32
N ILE A 237 10.61 -7.56 -0.87
CA ILE A 237 11.58 -6.54 -1.23
C ILE A 237 11.54 -5.43 -0.17
N VAL A 238 12.70 -5.10 0.40
CA VAL A 238 12.82 -4.05 1.41
C VAL A 238 13.84 -3.01 0.95
N ASN A 239 13.43 -1.74 0.99
CA ASN A 239 14.35 -0.62 0.94
C ASN A 239 14.73 -0.21 2.37
N GLU A 240 15.99 -0.34 2.73
CA GLU A 240 16.52 0.06 4.04
C GLU A 240 16.82 1.56 4.12
N LEU A 241 16.96 2.24 2.96
CA LEU A 241 17.16 3.69 2.91
C LEU A 241 15.92 4.42 3.42
N HIS A 242 16.16 5.48 4.19
CA HIS A 242 15.10 6.41 4.56
C HIS A 242 14.59 7.16 3.31
N ARG A 243 13.30 7.50 3.26
CA ARG A 243 12.66 8.20 2.12
C ARG A 243 13.32 9.54 1.73
N GLU A 244 13.91 10.22 2.72
CA GLU A 244 14.77 11.40 2.52
C GLU A 244 15.99 11.14 1.64
N LYS A 245 16.53 9.91 1.63
CA LYS A 245 17.65 9.52 0.75
C LYS A 245 17.18 9.03 -0.61
N MET A 246 16.08 8.27 -0.61
CA MET A 246 15.53 7.71 -1.84
C MET A 246 14.04 7.43 -1.66
N ASP A 247 13.21 7.99 -2.54
CA ASP A 247 11.78 7.67 -2.64
C ASP A 247 11.58 6.62 -3.71
N ALA A 248 11.55 5.35 -3.31
CA ALA A 248 11.43 4.25 -4.25
C ALA A 248 10.09 4.28 -5.03
N ASN A 249 9.14 5.13 -4.62
CA ASN A 249 7.83 5.28 -5.24
C ASN A 249 7.67 6.60 -6.04
N ARG A 250 8.80 7.09 -6.58
CA ARG A 250 8.88 8.21 -7.53
C ARG A 250 9.71 7.85 -8.76
N ALA A 251 9.51 8.63 -9.83
CA ALA A 251 10.39 8.55 -11.00
C ALA A 251 11.83 8.82 -10.58
N ARG A 252 12.79 8.09 -11.17
CA ARG A 252 14.20 8.06 -10.78
C ARG A 252 14.79 9.42 -10.39
N ASP A 253 14.60 10.45 -11.22
CA ASP A 253 15.24 11.75 -11.01
C ASP A 253 14.65 12.47 -9.76
N GLU A 254 13.33 12.43 -9.56
CA GLU A 254 12.66 12.91 -8.33
C GLU A 254 13.00 12.04 -7.11
N ALA A 255 13.09 10.73 -7.33
CA ALA A 255 13.35 9.73 -6.29
C ALA A 255 14.73 9.87 -5.67
N THR A 256 15.71 10.38 -6.41
CA THR A 256 17.14 10.30 -6.05
C THR A 256 17.81 11.67 -6.00
N PHE A 257 17.16 12.72 -6.51
CA PHE A 257 17.77 14.04 -6.74
C PHE A 257 19.07 13.93 -7.56
N ASN A 258 19.11 12.95 -8.48
CA ASN A 258 20.28 12.58 -9.29
C ASN A 258 21.53 12.18 -8.48
N ASP A 259 21.39 11.78 -7.21
CA ASP A 259 22.47 11.17 -6.46
C ASP A 259 22.90 9.85 -7.14
N PRO A 260 24.18 9.65 -7.50
CA PRO A 260 24.60 8.45 -8.21
C PRO A 260 24.33 7.15 -7.43
N VAL A 261 24.53 7.16 -6.11
CA VAL A 261 24.28 5.98 -5.27
C VAL A 261 22.78 5.76 -5.08
N GLY A 262 22.02 6.85 -4.97
CA GLY A 262 20.56 6.83 -4.95
C GLY A 262 19.99 6.24 -6.24
N ILE A 263 20.54 6.58 -7.41
CA ILE A 263 20.16 6.00 -8.71
C ILE A 263 20.42 4.49 -8.71
N GLU A 264 21.60 4.04 -8.28
CA GLU A 264 21.89 2.60 -8.21
C GLU A 264 20.95 1.85 -7.27
N ALA A 265 20.70 2.40 -6.06
CA ALA A 265 19.78 1.81 -5.11
C ALA A 265 18.34 1.76 -5.65
N TRP A 266 17.89 2.83 -6.32
CA TRP A 266 16.56 2.91 -6.92
C TRP A 266 16.41 1.88 -8.03
N THR A 267 17.41 1.74 -8.90
CA THR A 267 17.44 0.73 -9.96
C THR A 267 17.40 -0.67 -9.37
N LYS A 268 18.21 -0.96 -8.34
CA LYS A 268 18.27 -2.28 -7.69
C LYS A 268 16.95 -2.66 -7.00
N PHE A 269 16.25 -1.70 -6.41
CA PHE A 269 14.92 -1.92 -5.85
C PHE A 269 13.93 -2.42 -6.91
N HIS A 270 13.88 -1.75 -8.06
CA HIS A 270 12.98 -2.12 -9.15
C HIS A 270 13.40 -3.40 -9.86
N GLU A 271 14.72 -3.63 -10.06
CA GLU A 271 15.23 -4.90 -10.57
C GLU A 271 14.87 -6.09 -9.66
N PHE A 272 14.93 -5.92 -8.34
CA PHE A 272 14.58 -7.00 -7.40
C PHE A 272 13.08 -7.30 -7.38
N ILE A 273 12.22 -6.29 -7.51
CA ILE A 273 10.78 -6.48 -7.72
C ILE A 273 10.57 -7.28 -9.00
N ASN A 274 11.13 -6.81 -10.11
CA ASN A 274 10.98 -7.43 -11.41
C ASN A 274 11.46 -8.90 -11.43
N TYR A 275 12.60 -9.17 -10.80
CA TYR A 275 13.12 -10.53 -10.63
C TYR A 275 12.16 -11.43 -9.82
N ALA A 276 11.66 -10.95 -8.68
CA ALA A 276 10.70 -11.70 -7.87
C ALA A 276 9.40 -11.99 -8.63
N GLN A 277 8.91 -11.04 -9.40
CA GLN A 277 7.75 -11.25 -10.26
C GLN A 277 8.02 -12.29 -11.35
N GLY A 278 9.25 -12.33 -11.87
CA GLY A 278 9.73 -13.35 -12.80
C GLY A 278 9.64 -14.75 -12.19
N LEU A 279 10.15 -14.91 -10.97
CA LEU A 279 10.07 -16.18 -10.24
C LEU A 279 8.62 -16.61 -10.00
N VAL A 280 7.72 -15.68 -9.66
CA VAL A 280 6.28 -15.96 -9.53
C VAL A 280 5.72 -16.39 -10.89
N GLN A 281 6.00 -15.67 -11.97
CA GLN A 281 5.49 -16.04 -13.29
C GLN A 281 5.98 -17.42 -13.73
N ASP A 282 7.26 -17.75 -13.50
CA ASP A 282 7.83 -19.04 -13.88
C ASP A 282 7.17 -20.20 -13.12
N GLN A 283 6.83 -19.97 -11.84
CA GLN A 283 6.20 -20.96 -10.98
C GLN A 283 4.69 -21.11 -11.24
N PHE A 284 3.98 -20.01 -11.47
CA PHE A 284 2.51 -19.95 -11.52
C PHE A 284 1.94 -19.82 -12.93
N GLY A 285 2.78 -19.46 -13.89
CA GLY A 285 2.40 -19.22 -15.28
C GLY A 285 1.71 -17.87 -15.48
N THR A 286 1.11 -17.73 -16.66
CA THR A 286 0.42 -16.51 -17.08
C THR A 286 -1.09 -16.73 -17.24
N ILE A 287 -1.82 -15.63 -17.31
CA ILE A 287 -3.23 -15.58 -17.63
C ILE A 287 -3.46 -14.54 -18.73
N THR A 288 -4.26 -14.92 -19.74
CA THR A 288 -4.62 -14.03 -20.84
C THR A 288 -6.04 -13.57 -20.65
N ASN A 289 -6.26 -12.27 -20.75
CA ASN A 289 -7.57 -11.67 -20.59
C ASN A 289 -8.35 -11.62 -21.92
N ASP A 290 -9.63 -11.25 -21.87
CA ASP A 290 -10.54 -11.24 -23.05
C ASP A 290 -10.12 -10.31 -24.20
N VAL A 291 -9.15 -9.40 -23.98
CA VAL A 291 -8.57 -8.54 -25.03
C VAL A 291 -7.13 -8.92 -25.39
N GLY A 292 -6.71 -10.13 -25.04
CA GLY A 292 -5.42 -10.69 -25.43
C GLY A 292 -4.22 -10.13 -24.66
N LYS A 293 -4.42 -9.39 -23.56
CA LYS A 293 -3.30 -8.96 -22.69
C LYS A 293 -2.92 -10.09 -21.74
N VAL A 294 -1.62 -10.31 -21.61
CA VAL A 294 -1.04 -11.40 -20.81
C VAL A 294 -0.49 -10.85 -19.50
N GLY A 295 -0.88 -11.48 -18.40
CA GLY A 295 -0.38 -11.16 -17.07
C GLY A 295 0.15 -12.38 -16.33
N SER A 296 0.98 -12.16 -15.32
CA SER A 296 1.44 -13.18 -14.38
C SER A 296 0.30 -13.57 -13.43
N ARG A 297 0.21 -14.86 -13.09
CA ARG A 297 -0.73 -15.38 -12.08
C ARG A 297 -0.20 -15.12 -10.67
N GLY A 298 -0.15 -13.83 -10.30
CA GLY A 298 0.26 -13.39 -8.98
C GLY A 298 -0.17 -11.96 -8.66
N LEU A 299 0.11 -11.55 -7.42
CA LEU A 299 -0.19 -10.23 -6.89
C LEU A 299 1.09 -9.56 -6.39
N PHE A 300 1.28 -8.31 -6.76
CA PHE A 300 2.23 -7.40 -6.14
C PHE A 300 1.51 -6.56 -5.07
N PHE A 301 2.05 -6.53 -3.85
CA PHE A 301 1.47 -5.84 -2.72
C PHE A 301 2.45 -4.82 -2.14
N ASP A 302 2.11 -3.54 -2.28
CA ASP A 302 2.96 -2.43 -1.90
C ASP A 302 2.53 -1.82 -0.55
N VAL A 303 3.43 -1.83 0.43
CA VAL A 303 3.12 -1.54 1.84
C VAL A 303 3.59 -0.14 2.22
N HIS A 304 2.63 0.74 2.46
CA HIS A 304 2.84 2.16 2.71
C HIS A 304 2.16 2.66 3.99
N GLY A 305 2.41 3.93 4.32
CA GLY A 305 1.81 4.57 5.48
C GLY A 305 1.66 6.07 5.28
N TYR A 306 0.52 6.59 5.71
CA TYR A 306 0.22 8.02 5.62
C TYR A 306 0.11 8.65 7.01
N ALA A 307 0.46 9.92 7.11
CA ALA A 307 0.49 10.64 8.39
C ALA A 307 -0.92 10.81 8.99
N GLY A 308 -1.93 10.95 8.13
CA GLY A 308 -3.34 10.99 8.51
C GLY A 308 -3.81 12.30 9.13
N TYR A 309 -2.97 13.35 9.21
CA TYR A 309 -3.35 14.66 9.78
C TYR A 309 -4.51 15.35 9.06
N ASP A 310 -4.81 14.90 7.87
CA ASP A 310 -5.90 15.33 7.03
C ASP A 310 -7.25 14.75 7.52
N TRP A 311 -7.28 13.54 8.10
CA TRP A 311 -8.48 12.83 8.55
C TRP A 311 -8.50 12.75 10.09
N HIS A 312 -9.37 13.51 10.78
CA HIS A 312 -9.48 13.64 12.24
C HIS A 312 -8.21 14.08 13.01
N VAL A 313 -8.40 14.76 14.14
CA VAL A 313 -7.30 15.34 14.96
C VAL A 313 -6.32 14.30 15.55
N ASP A 314 -6.66 13.01 15.51
CA ASP A 314 -5.81 11.89 15.95
C ASP A 314 -5.25 11.03 14.80
N GLY A 315 -5.49 11.44 13.54
CA GLY A 315 -5.05 10.76 12.34
C GLY A 315 -6.14 9.91 11.66
N GLY A 316 -6.00 9.72 10.34
CA GLY A 316 -6.93 8.91 9.56
C GLY A 316 -7.04 7.49 10.10
N LYS A 317 -8.26 6.96 10.08
CA LYS A 317 -8.59 5.68 10.69
C LYS A 317 -8.52 4.51 9.72
N PHE A 318 -8.63 4.80 8.44
CA PHE A 318 -8.77 3.75 7.43
C PHE A 318 -7.44 3.32 6.82
N ILE A 319 -7.35 2.05 6.44
CA ILE A 319 -6.40 1.59 5.43
C ILE A 319 -6.90 2.04 4.07
N GLN A 320 -6.08 2.78 3.34
CA GLN A 320 -6.43 3.25 2.00
C GLN A 320 -5.82 2.29 0.96
N TRP A 321 -6.67 1.58 0.22
CA TRP A 321 -6.30 0.55 -0.74
C TRP A 321 -6.12 1.14 -2.13
N GLY A 322 -4.88 1.34 -2.55
CA GLY A 322 -4.55 1.93 -3.85
C GLY A 322 -4.63 0.94 -5.01
N TYR A 323 -5.32 1.34 -6.09
CA TYR A 323 -5.41 0.58 -7.34
C TYR A 323 -5.09 1.44 -8.59
N ARG A 324 -4.38 2.57 -8.41
CA ARG A 324 -4.15 3.62 -9.45
C ARG A 324 -5.42 4.23 -10.05
N LEU A 325 -6.50 4.16 -9.30
CA LEU A 325 -7.73 4.86 -9.62
C LEU A 325 -7.74 6.12 -8.76
N SER A 326 -7.80 7.29 -9.37
CA SER A 326 -7.96 8.54 -8.62
C SER A 326 -9.23 8.48 -7.78
N LYS A 327 -9.31 9.29 -6.71
CA LYS A 327 -10.57 9.46 -5.97
C LYS A 327 -11.74 9.86 -6.88
N ASP A 328 -11.48 10.62 -7.95
CA ASP A 328 -12.50 10.94 -8.96
C ASP A 328 -12.90 9.71 -9.78
N SER A 329 -11.97 8.83 -10.17
CA SER A 329 -12.30 7.56 -10.85
C SER A 329 -13.06 6.58 -9.94
N LEU A 330 -13.07 6.81 -8.63
CA LEU A 330 -13.79 6.02 -7.62
C LEU A 330 -15.04 6.73 -7.10
N ASP A 331 -15.40 7.87 -7.69
CA ASP A 331 -16.61 8.62 -7.37
C ASP A 331 -17.85 7.77 -7.71
N THR A 332 -18.77 7.65 -6.75
CA THR A 332 -20.01 6.87 -6.89
C THR A 332 -21.22 7.75 -7.22
N ASP A 333 -21.05 9.06 -7.40
CA ASP A 333 -22.15 9.98 -7.68
C ASP A 333 -22.96 9.52 -8.93
N PRO A 334 -24.30 9.35 -8.82
CA PRO A 334 -25.12 8.86 -9.93
C PRO A 334 -25.18 9.79 -11.17
N ILE A 335 -24.74 11.05 -11.03
CA ILE A 335 -24.78 12.08 -12.07
C ILE A 335 -23.37 12.36 -12.62
N THR A 336 -22.36 12.41 -11.75
CA THR A 336 -20.98 12.82 -12.10
C THR A 336 -19.92 11.75 -11.88
N GLY A 337 -20.26 10.62 -11.26
CA GLY A 337 -19.32 9.56 -10.88
C GLY A 337 -19.13 8.48 -11.94
N HIS A 338 -18.21 7.55 -11.65
CA HIS A 338 -17.89 6.41 -12.50
C HIS A 338 -18.47 5.14 -11.87
N CYS A 339 -19.65 4.72 -12.33
CA CYS A 339 -20.35 3.56 -11.78
C CYS A 339 -21.14 2.81 -12.87
N PRO A 340 -20.82 1.53 -13.14
CA PRO A 340 -19.69 0.77 -12.59
C PRO A 340 -18.36 1.38 -13.07
N ILE A 341 -17.27 1.14 -12.33
CA ILE A 341 -15.92 1.61 -12.74
C ILE A 341 -15.60 1.18 -14.18
N ASP A 342 -16.15 0.04 -14.63
CA ASP A 342 -15.93 -0.56 -15.94
C ASP A 342 -16.54 0.19 -17.15
N GLU A 343 -17.59 1.00 -16.96
CA GLU A 343 -18.30 1.67 -18.08
C GLU A 343 -17.48 2.77 -18.76
N ASP A 344 -16.51 3.36 -18.05
CA ASP A 344 -15.67 4.44 -18.55
C ASP A 344 -14.33 3.96 -19.16
N LEU A 345 -14.18 2.63 -19.32
CA LEU A 345 -12.96 1.96 -19.78
C LEU A 345 -13.03 1.47 -21.23
N THR A 346 -13.79 2.16 -22.09
CA THR A 346 -13.94 1.85 -23.52
C THR A 346 -12.65 1.97 -24.33
N ASP A 347 -11.55 2.46 -23.74
CA ASP A 347 -10.25 2.54 -24.38
C ASP A 347 -9.29 1.45 -23.87
N SER A 348 -8.52 0.91 -24.82
CA SER A 348 -7.33 0.05 -24.73
C SER A 348 -6.31 0.38 -23.62
N SER A 349 -6.50 1.52 -22.94
CA SER A 349 -5.74 2.03 -21.81
C SER A 349 -5.76 1.11 -20.59
N THR A 350 -4.59 1.05 -19.95
CA THR A 350 -4.30 0.35 -18.70
C THR A 350 -4.68 1.21 -17.49
N ARG A 351 -5.88 1.81 -17.48
CA ARG A 351 -6.35 2.53 -16.28
C ARG A 351 -6.51 1.51 -15.14
N GLY A 352 -5.66 1.61 -14.12
CA GLY A 352 -5.75 0.82 -12.88
C GLY A 352 -4.77 -0.37 -12.79
N SER A 353 -4.32 -0.71 -11.58
CA SER A 353 -3.35 -1.80 -11.32
C SER A 353 -3.92 -3.22 -11.31
N LEU A 354 -5.22 -3.35 -11.60
CA LEU A 354 -5.94 -4.61 -11.76
C LEU A 354 -6.29 -4.89 -13.23
N THR A 355 -5.47 -4.40 -14.16
CA THR A 355 -5.69 -4.48 -15.61
C THR A 355 -5.90 -5.89 -16.17
N HIS A 356 -5.45 -6.92 -15.46
CA HIS A 356 -5.60 -8.32 -15.85
C HIS A 356 -6.76 -8.99 -15.10
N ALA A 357 -6.90 -8.69 -13.80
CA ALA A 357 -8.01 -9.17 -12.98
C ALA A 357 -9.39 -8.74 -13.49
N ARG A 358 -9.53 -7.55 -14.10
CA ARG A 358 -10.78 -7.00 -14.67
C ARG A 358 -11.43 -7.81 -15.81
N LYS A 359 -10.76 -8.84 -16.31
CA LYS A 359 -11.17 -9.63 -17.49
C LYS A 359 -10.93 -11.12 -17.28
N LEU A 360 -10.86 -11.52 -16.01
CA LEU A 360 -11.11 -12.91 -15.62
C LEU A 360 -12.61 -13.16 -15.80
N PRO A 361 -13.04 -14.36 -16.24
CA PRO A 361 -14.44 -14.63 -16.46
C PRO A 361 -15.26 -14.30 -15.21
N ASN A 362 -16.19 -13.34 -15.34
CA ASN A 362 -17.19 -12.93 -14.35
C ASN A 362 -16.76 -12.01 -13.19
N GLU A 363 -15.61 -11.33 -13.23
CA GLU A 363 -15.23 -10.36 -12.17
C GLU A 363 -15.06 -8.95 -12.75
N SER A 364 -15.98 -8.03 -12.40
CA SER A 364 -15.90 -6.62 -12.81
C SER A 364 -14.94 -5.83 -11.91
N LEU A 365 -14.35 -4.75 -12.42
CA LEU A 365 -13.49 -3.88 -11.62
C LEU A 365 -14.27 -3.23 -10.47
N GLU A 366 -15.55 -2.94 -10.69
CA GLU A 366 -16.48 -2.54 -9.62
C GLU A 366 -16.42 -3.52 -8.43
N CYS A 367 -16.54 -4.82 -8.71
CA CYS A 367 -16.62 -5.83 -7.66
C CYS A 367 -15.28 -6.10 -6.98
N LEU A 368 -14.17 -5.97 -7.71
CA LEU A 368 -12.82 -6.17 -7.19
C LEU A 368 -12.29 -4.98 -6.36
N VAL A 369 -12.79 -3.76 -6.59
CA VAL A 369 -12.32 -2.53 -5.91
C VAL A 369 -13.30 -2.06 -4.85
N ARG A 370 -14.60 -2.04 -5.15
CA ARG A 370 -15.64 -1.50 -4.27
C ARG A 370 -16.68 -2.54 -3.84
N GLY A 371 -16.73 -3.72 -4.48
CA GLY A 371 -17.72 -4.76 -4.16
C GLY A 371 -17.34 -5.65 -2.99
N PRO A 372 -18.19 -6.67 -2.69
CA PRO A 372 -17.99 -7.59 -1.57
C PRO A 372 -16.63 -8.31 -1.60
N LYS A 373 -16.12 -8.59 -2.81
CA LYS A 373 -14.86 -9.31 -3.03
C LYS A 373 -13.61 -8.44 -2.95
N SER A 374 -13.73 -7.13 -2.71
CA SER A 374 -12.56 -6.24 -2.69
C SER A 374 -11.63 -6.53 -1.50
N LEU A 375 -10.34 -6.19 -1.63
CA LEU A 375 -9.38 -6.35 -0.53
C LEU A 375 -9.80 -5.55 0.71
N GLY A 376 -10.33 -4.34 0.50
CA GLY A 376 -10.87 -3.52 1.58
C GLY A 376 -12.03 -4.21 2.31
N GLN A 377 -12.96 -4.81 1.58
CA GLN A 377 -14.09 -5.51 2.22
C GLN A 377 -13.66 -6.78 2.95
N ARG A 378 -12.80 -7.60 2.34
CA ARG A 378 -12.26 -8.82 2.97
C ARG A 378 -11.53 -8.52 4.28
N PHE A 379 -10.88 -7.36 4.36
CA PHE A 379 -10.26 -6.91 5.60
C PHE A 379 -11.31 -6.46 6.63
N ASN A 380 -12.33 -5.72 6.21
CA ASN A 380 -13.41 -5.25 7.08
C ASN A 380 -14.18 -6.39 7.76
N GLU A 381 -14.42 -7.48 7.03
CA GLU A 381 -15.09 -8.69 7.56
C GLU A 381 -14.35 -9.33 8.74
N GLN A 382 -13.07 -8.99 8.94
CA GLN A 382 -12.23 -9.52 10.00
C GLN A 382 -12.07 -8.55 11.19
N LEU A 383 -12.66 -7.34 11.16
CA LEU A 383 -12.59 -6.35 12.25
C LEU A 383 -13.41 -6.77 13.51
N PRO A 384 -13.12 -6.22 14.71
CA PRO A 384 -12.21 -5.12 15.04
C PRO A 384 -10.78 -5.56 15.31
N ILE A 385 -9.83 -4.62 15.17
CA ILE A 385 -8.39 -4.80 15.49
C ILE A 385 -8.02 -4.03 16.76
N THR A 386 -8.78 -3.01 17.09
CA THR A 386 -8.63 -2.20 18.30
C THR A 386 -9.99 -1.97 18.94
N SER A 387 -10.03 -1.36 20.12
CA SER A 387 -11.32 -0.91 20.70
C SER A 387 -12.02 0.14 19.84
N ASP A 388 -11.30 0.85 18.97
CA ASP A 388 -11.89 1.67 17.90
C ASP A 388 -12.17 0.77 16.69
N SER A 389 -13.45 0.50 16.44
CA SER A 389 -13.90 -0.37 15.34
C SER A 389 -13.60 0.17 13.96
N LEU A 390 -13.31 1.48 13.82
CA LEU A 390 -12.94 2.09 12.54
C LEU A 390 -11.43 2.05 12.29
N CYS A 391 -10.60 1.86 13.32
CA CYS A 391 -9.16 1.76 13.12
C CYS A 391 -8.81 0.51 12.29
N GLY A 392 -8.25 0.75 11.12
CA GLY A 392 -7.88 -0.29 10.17
C GLY A 392 -8.95 -0.58 9.12
N ALA A 393 -10.17 -0.04 9.22
CA ALA A 393 -11.19 -0.26 8.18
C ALA A 393 -10.66 0.13 6.78
N GLY A 394 -10.97 -0.66 5.77
CA GLY A 394 -10.51 -0.48 4.41
C GLY A 394 -11.43 0.43 3.59
N LEU A 395 -10.85 1.33 2.81
CA LEU A 395 -11.49 1.96 1.66
C LEU A 395 -10.58 1.94 0.41
N PRO A 396 -11.11 1.88 -0.80
CA PRO A 396 -12.49 1.53 -1.12
C PRO A 396 -12.83 0.10 -0.66
N SER A 397 -14.08 -0.10 -0.27
CA SER A 397 -14.66 -1.39 0.12
C SER A 397 -16.18 -1.37 -0.08
N PHE A 398 -16.85 -2.51 0.08
CA PHE A 398 -18.31 -2.57 0.00
C PHE A 398 -19.00 -1.68 1.02
N ASP A 399 -18.45 -1.57 2.23
CA ASP A 399 -18.98 -0.72 3.29
C ASP A 399 -18.52 0.74 3.17
N HIS A 400 -17.36 0.98 2.53
CA HIS A 400 -16.73 2.31 2.39
C HIS A 400 -16.26 2.55 0.95
N ARG A 401 -17.22 2.70 0.03
CA ARG A 401 -16.98 2.65 -1.43
C ARG A 401 -16.30 3.87 -2.01
N ASP A 402 -16.63 5.03 -1.46
CA ASP A 402 -16.36 6.31 -2.09
C ASP A 402 -15.37 7.11 -1.24
N PRO A 403 -14.06 7.06 -1.58
CA PRO A 403 -13.06 7.86 -0.89
C PRO A 403 -13.33 9.36 -0.93
N LYS A 404 -13.97 9.87 -1.98
CA LYS A 404 -14.26 11.30 -2.15
C LYS A 404 -15.41 11.73 -1.26
N ALA A 405 -16.44 10.90 -1.09
CA ALA A 405 -17.51 11.16 -0.14
C ALA A 405 -16.98 11.12 1.30
N ILE A 406 -16.17 10.11 1.65
CA ILE A 406 -15.59 9.99 2.99
C ILE A 406 -14.63 11.16 3.30
N ALA A 407 -13.87 11.61 2.31
CA ALA A 407 -13.00 12.80 2.44
C ALA A 407 -13.77 14.11 2.70
N LYS A 408 -15.08 14.15 2.45
CA LYS A 408 -15.95 15.31 2.71
C LYS A 408 -16.86 15.13 3.93
N ASP A 409 -16.88 13.94 4.52
CA ASP A 409 -17.73 13.65 5.66
C ASP A 409 -17.05 14.14 6.94
N THR A 410 -17.67 15.13 7.59
CA THR A 410 -17.20 15.74 8.84
C THR A 410 -17.03 14.75 10.01
N THR A 411 -17.63 13.56 9.92
CA THR A 411 -17.45 12.44 10.87
C THR A 411 -16.06 11.81 10.79
N TYR A 412 -15.43 11.88 9.62
CA TYR A 412 -14.11 11.29 9.36
C TYR A 412 -13.05 12.35 9.05
N CYS A 413 -13.48 13.50 8.51
CA CYS A 413 -12.63 14.59 8.06
C CYS A 413 -12.90 15.87 8.85
N THR A 414 -11.91 16.36 9.62
CA THR A 414 -12.09 17.54 10.48
C THR A 414 -11.88 18.89 9.77
N ASN A 415 -11.46 18.89 8.50
CA ASN A 415 -11.16 20.11 7.73
C ASN A 415 -12.16 20.31 6.59
N ASP A 416 -13.29 20.95 6.92
CA ASP A 416 -14.52 21.07 6.11
C ASP A 416 -14.47 22.12 4.96
N SER A 417 -13.37 22.85 4.76
CA SER A 417 -13.40 23.99 3.81
C SER A 417 -13.00 23.70 2.36
N ASP A 418 -12.15 22.69 2.06
CA ASP A 418 -11.50 22.60 0.74
C ASP A 418 -11.19 21.17 0.22
N ASP A 419 -11.92 20.11 0.60
CA ASP A 419 -11.61 18.72 0.15
C ASP A 419 -10.18 18.28 0.59
N ASN A 420 -9.82 18.68 1.82
CA ASN A 420 -8.46 18.59 2.37
C ASN A 420 -8.06 17.18 2.85
N CYS A 421 -9.01 16.27 2.94
CA CYS A 421 -8.74 14.85 3.20
C CYS A 421 -8.23 14.18 1.93
N HIS A 422 -7.01 13.65 1.99
CA HIS A 422 -6.39 12.98 0.87
C HIS A 422 -6.67 11.48 0.92
N TYR A 423 -7.08 10.96 -0.22
CA TYR A 423 -7.05 9.54 -0.51
C TYR A 423 -5.80 9.24 -1.33
N TYR A 424 -4.87 8.52 -0.71
CA TYR A 424 -3.62 8.05 -1.26
C TYR A 424 -3.92 6.79 -2.08
N SER A 425 -4.45 7.00 -3.28
CA SER A 425 -4.89 5.95 -4.21
C SER A 425 -3.75 5.17 -4.89
N GLY A 426 -2.54 5.24 -4.34
CA GLY A 426 -1.33 4.81 -5.01
C GLY A 426 -0.76 5.89 -5.94
N GLY A 427 -0.19 6.94 -5.34
CA GLY A 427 0.45 8.04 -6.06
C GLY A 427 1.83 7.69 -6.63
N TYR A 428 2.00 6.49 -7.17
CA TYR A 428 3.28 5.94 -7.64
C TYR A 428 3.20 5.42 -9.08
N ASP A 429 4.37 5.25 -9.69
CA ASP A 429 4.51 4.65 -11.02
C ASP A 429 4.40 3.12 -10.93
N VAL A 430 3.21 2.65 -10.57
CA VAL A 430 2.92 1.21 -10.60
C VAL A 430 3.02 0.66 -12.02
N GLU A 431 3.16 1.45 -13.09
CA GLU A 431 3.46 0.83 -14.38
C GLU A 431 4.80 0.12 -14.34
N VAL A 432 5.76 0.67 -13.61
CA VAL A 432 7.07 0.05 -13.37
C VAL A 432 6.91 -1.19 -12.50
N HIS A 433 6.06 -1.15 -11.46
CA HIS A 433 5.82 -2.31 -10.58
C HIS A 433 4.84 -3.34 -11.13
N GLU A 434 4.03 -3.00 -12.12
CA GLU A 434 3.14 -3.92 -12.82
C GLU A 434 3.90 -4.63 -13.93
N ARG A 435 4.98 -4.05 -14.47
CA ARG A 435 5.60 -4.53 -15.71
C ARG A 435 6.84 -5.37 -15.48
N MET A 436 6.84 -6.49 -16.21
CA MET A 436 7.93 -7.46 -16.23
C MET A 436 9.15 -6.98 -17.06
N ASP A 437 9.04 -5.88 -17.79
CA ASP A 437 10.18 -5.10 -18.29
C ASP A 437 9.93 -3.63 -17.95
N TRP A 438 10.42 -3.23 -16.79
CA TRP A 438 10.16 -1.90 -16.25
C TRP A 438 10.96 -0.80 -16.97
N GLU A 439 12.09 -1.13 -17.59
CA GLU A 439 12.94 -0.16 -18.30
C GLU A 439 12.28 0.30 -19.60
N ASN A 440 11.70 -0.63 -20.35
CA ASN A 440 11.00 -0.33 -21.60
C ASN A 440 9.49 -0.22 -21.42
N ILE A 441 8.99 -0.46 -20.20
CA ILE A 441 7.55 -0.48 -19.89
C ILE A 441 6.86 -1.54 -20.80
N LEU A 442 7.50 -2.70 -20.92
CA LEU A 442 7.08 -3.86 -21.72
C LEU A 442 6.88 -5.12 -20.84
N GLY A 443 6.64 -6.27 -21.48
CA GLY A 443 6.49 -7.56 -20.81
C GLY A 443 5.07 -7.83 -20.33
N ASN A 444 4.88 -8.98 -19.69
CA ASN A 444 3.63 -9.32 -19.03
C ASN A 444 3.38 -8.37 -17.85
N HIS A 445 2.16 -8.36 -17.35
CA HIS A 445 1.82 -7.54 -16.19
C HIS A 445 1.53 -8.40 -14.95
N MET A 446 1.86 -7.94 -13.76
CA MET A 446 1.35 -8.51 -12.51
C MET A 446 0.24 -7.61 -11.96
N ASN A 447 -0.85 -8.19 -11.43
CA ASN A 447 -1.85 -7.38 -10.72
C ASN A 447 -1.17 -6.76 -9.49
N ALA A 448 -1.48 -5.51 -9.18
CA ALA A 448 -0.89 -4.80 -8.06
C ALA A 448 -1.94 -4.11 -7.18
N ALA A 449 -1.68 -4.04 -5.88
CA ALA A 449 -2.45 -3.26 -4.92
C ALA A 449 -1.51 -2.60 -3.90
N GLN A 450 -1.86 -1.39 -3.47
CA GLN A 450 -1.17 -0.68 -2.40
C GLN A 450 -2.03 -0.68 -1.13
N ALA A 451 -1.41 -0.75 0.04
CA ALA A 451 -2.08 -0.43 1.30
C ALA A 451 -1.37 0.72 2.01
N GLU A 452 -2.11 1.79 2.30
CA GLU A 452 -1.64 2.94 3.07
C GLU A 452 -2.14 2.80 4.51
N PHE A 453 -1.26 2.39 5.41
CA PHE A 453 -1.63 2.14 6.80
C PHE A 453 -1.84 3.43 7.60
N PRO A 454 -2.95 3.52 8.34
CA PRO A 454 -3.24 4.66 9.20
C PRO A 454 -2.30 4.72 10.39
N ARG A 455 -2.21 5.91 11.02
CA ARG A 455 -1.40 6.12 12.23
C ARG A 455 -1.80 5.14 13.35
N CYS A 456 -3.10 4.90 13.53
CA CYS A 456 -3.62 4.01 14.57
C CYS A 456 -3.18 2.55 14.40
N VAL A 457 -2.80 2.12 13.19
CA VAL A 457 -2.18 0.82 12.94
C VAL A 457 -0.66 0.91 13.08
N ARG A 458 -0.02 1.87 12.41
CA ARG A 458 1.45 1.96 12.34
C ARG A 458 2.09 2.18 13.70
N PHE A 459 1.51 3.04 14.54
CA PHE A 459 2.05 3.34 15.87
C PHE A 459 1.45 2.47 16.98
N ALA A 460 0.68 1.45 16.63
CA ALA A 460 0.19 0.48 17.60
C ALA A 460 1.30 -0.45 18.10
N THR A 461 0.94 -1.33 19.03
CA THR A 461 1.85 -2.33 19.58
C THR A 461 2.21 -3.39 18.52
N SER A 462 3.31 -4.11 18.74
CA SER A 462 3.67 -5.24 17.86
C SER A 462 2.60 -6.33 17.82
N THR A 463 1.75 -6.45 18.85
CA THR A 463 0.61 -7.38 18.86
C THR A 463 -0.45 -6.95 17.86
N VAL A 464 -0.76 -5.65 17.80
CA VAL A 464 -1.68 -5.10 16.80
C VAL A 464 -1.11 -5.25 15.39
N HIS A 465 0.19 -4.99 15.19
CA HIS A 465 0.81 -5.21 13.87
C HIS A 465 0.70 -6.67 13.42
N ASP A 466 0.82 -7.59 14.35
CA ASP A 466 0.74 -9.02 14.10
C ASP A 466 -0.69 -9.48 13.80
N GLU A 467 -1.69 -8.91 14.50
CA GLU A 467 -3.11 -9.12 14.19
C GLU A 467 -3.50 -8.55 12.81
N VAL A 468 -3.08 -7.32 12.50
CA VAL A 468 -3.26 -6.69 11.19
C VAL A 468 -2.64 -7.55 10.10
N ALA A 469 -1.38 -7.97 10.29
CA ALA A 469 -0.67 -8.82 9.35
C ALA A 469 -1.38 -10.16 9.13
N ASN A 470 -1.94 -10.76 10.20
CA ASN A 470 -2.71 -11.99 10.10
C ASN A 470 -3.95 -11.78 9.20
N LYS A 471 -4.72 -10.72 9.44
CA LYS A 471 -5.93 -10.42 8.66
C LYS A 471 -5.60 -10.11 7.20
N ILE A 472 -4.52 -9.37 6.94
CA ILE A 472 -4.03 -9.11 5.58
C ILE A 472 -3.61 -10.38 4.87
N SER A 473 -2.89 -11.29 5.53
CA SER A 473 -2.51 -12.56 4.90
C SER A 473 -3.74 -13.34 4.43
N ILE A 474 -4.81 -13.34 5.23
CA ILE A 474 -6.09 -13.98 4.89
C ILE A 474 -6.77 -13.25 3.72
N SER A 475 -6.85 -11.93 3.77
CA SER A 475 -7.44 -11.12 2.70
C SER A 475 -6.72 -11.30 1.36
N LEU A 476 -5.39 -11.24 1.35
CA LEU A 476 -4.57 -11.38 0.15
C LEU A 476 -4.70 -12.78 -0.46
N CYS A 477 -4.56 -13.83 0.35
CA CYS A 477 -4.69 -15.20 -0.14
C CYS A 477 -6.10 -15.51 -0.63
N SER A 478 -7.12 -15.04 0.09
CA SER A 478 -8.52 -15.20 -0.36
C SER A 478 -8.80 -14.46 -1.66
N PHE A 479 -8.28 -13.24 -1.80
CA PHE A 479 -8.39 -12.46 -3.03
C PHE A 479 -7.70 -13.15 -4.21
N MET A 480 -6.48 -13.66 -4.02
CA MET A 480 -5.78 -14.38 -5.08
C MET A 480 -6.45 -15.71 -5.45
N HIS A 481 -7.06 -16.42 -4.50
CA HIS A 481 -7.84 -17.62 -4.78
C HIS A 481 -9.06 -17.32 -5.66
N ASP A 482 -9.78 -16.23 -5.36
CA ASP A 482 -10.94 -15.84 -6.16
C ASP A 482 -10.51 -15.34 -7.54
N LEU A 483 -9.37 -14.66 -7.66
CA LEU A 483 -8.82 -14.25 -8.96
C LEU A 483 -8.35 -15.45 -9.80
N PHE A 484 -7.46 -16.29 -9.27
CA PHE A 484 -6.72 -17.27 -10.07
C PHE A 484 -7.25 -18.70 -9.94
N GLY A 485 -8.32 -18.89 -9.16
CA GLY A 485 -8.89 -20.17 -8.78
C GLY A 485 -8.13 -20.87 -7.64
N PRO A 486 -8.70 -21.97 -7.12
CA PRO A 486 -8.08 -22.83 -6.12
C PRO A 486 -7.00 -23.71 -6.76
N SER A 487 -5.92 -23.09 -7.25
CA SER A 487 -4.71 -23.84 -7.54
C SER A 487 -4.02 -24.13 -6.21
N ALA A 488 -3.54 -25.35 -6.00
CA ALA A 488 -2.90 -25.79 -4.75
C ALA A 488 -1.62 -25.03 -4.37
N ASN A 489 -1.26 -23.98 -5.11
CA ASN A 489 -0.03 -23.23 -4.94
C ASN A 489 -0.25 -21.70 -4.80
N THR A 490 -1.46 -21.16 -5.03
CA THR A 490 -1.71 -19.70 -5.05
C THR A 490 -1.39 -19.06 -3.68
N CYS A 491 -2.02 -19.65 -2.67
CA CYS A 491 -1.68 -19.82 -1.26
C CYS A 491 -2.28 -21.22 -0.90
#